data_AF-A0A397A1I9-F1
#
_entry.id   AF-A0A397A1I9-F1
#
_cell.length_a   1.000
_cell.length_b   1.000
_cell.length_c   1.000
_cell.angle_alpha   90.00
_cell.angle_beta   90.00
_cell.angle_gamma   90.00
#
_symmetry.space_group_name_H-M   'P 1'
#
loop_
_entity.id
_entity.type
_entity.pdbx_description
1 polymer ?
#
loop_
_entity_poly.entity_id
_entity_poly.type
_entity_poly.pdbx_seq_one_letter_code
_entity_poly.pdbx_strand_id
1 'polypeptide(L)'
;MAGDGNFLSNEANVPLGFVVAFFVLGLLPFCCMRLVCSKPRVDDDDDPLLPNEEVGQLAGLTRDKLEDTYRSQWTRRCHGSTWTWQCFPLADPCEYMVLSAASEGDVPYLVELAAATAGQTVLGHALPSWWSRPLSELQALPFSLKYAWLLSYLAVEYHAAHAKLTLTRATIFDQSMHALNTAHVDQLCLLTIISLVGESAVDAGGVTREWYTLLTMAIVDESRGLFVVTNHPDQSFFVNPKSNDPTHLDQYQAVGRLLGKAIIDEQVLPFHFCVPLFKMLLGYPI
;
A
#
# COMPACT_ATOMS: atom_id res chain seq x y z
N MET A 1 -48.90 9.56 -22.90
CA MET A 1 -49.03 10.53 -21.80
C MET A 1 -49.00 9.69 -20.53
N ALA A 2 -47.83 9.46 -19.93
CA ALA A 2 -47.09 10.38 -19.03
C ALA A 2 -47.93 10.65 -17.77
N GLY A 3 -47.58 10.02 -16.64
CA GLY A 3 -46.96 10.70 -15.47
C GLY A 3 -48.04 10.77 -14.38
N ASP A 4 -47.81 10.57 -13.08
CA ASP A 4 -46.64 10.89 -12.28
C ASP A 4 -46.55 9.96 -11.06
N GLY A 5 -45.36 9.40 -10.85
CA GLY A 5 -44.91 8.85 -9.58
C GLY A 5 -43.59 9.53 -9.24
N ASN A 6 -43.68 10.70 -8.62
CA ASN A 6 -42.53 11.48 -8.16
C ASN A 6 -42.08 10.91 -6.81
N PHE A 7 -40.96 10.20 -6.77
CA PHE A 7 -40.11 10.10 -5.59
C PHE A 7 -38.70 10.52 -5.97
N LEU A 8 -38.36 11.71 -5.49
CA LEU A 8 -37.04 12.26 -5.18
C LEU A 8 -36.06 11.15 -4.77
N SER A 9 -34.77 11.16 -5.08
CA SER A 9 -33.89 12.10 -5.76
C SER A 9 -32.53 11.39 -5.82
N ASN A 10 -31.80 11.58 -6.93
CA ASN A 10 -30.42 11.18 -7.11
C ASN A 10 -29.56 11.44 -5.86
N GLU A 11 -29.10 10.38 -5.18
CA GLU A 11 -27.78 10.40 -4.55
C GLU A 11 -26.84 9.56 -5.40
N ALA A 12 -25.69 10.15 -5.68
CA ALA A 12 -24.72 9.72 -6.66
C ALA A 12 -24.28 8.27 -6.43
N ASN A 13 -24.46 7.48 -7.48
CA ASN A 13 -23.82 6.20 -7.70
C ASN A 13 -22.30 6.44 -7.76
N VAL A 14 -21.65 6.51 -6.60
CA VAL A 14 -20.19 6.36 -6.54
C VAL A 14 -19.95 4.87 -6.76
N PRO A 15 -19.34 4.44 -7.89
CA PRO A 15 -19.14 3.02 -8.14
C PRO A 15 -18.25 2.47 -7.02
N LEU A 16 -18.74 1.44 -6.34
CA LEU A 16 -18.09 0.79 -5.21
C LEU A 16 -16.62 0.45 -5.50
N GLY A 17 -16.27 0.10 -6.76
CA GLY A 17 -14.90 -0.14 -7.23
C GLY A 17 -13.88 0.97 -6.97
N PHE A 18 -14.29 2.23 -6.72
CA PHE A 18 -13.36 3.31 -6.35
C PHE A 18 -12.69 3.10 -5.00
N VAL A 19 -13.26 2.31 -4.09
CA VAL A 19 -12.87 2.28 -2.67
C VAL A 19 -11.75 1.29 -2.42
N VAL A 20 -11.79 0.11 -3.06
CA VAL A 20 -10.66 -0.82 -3.03
C VAL A 20 -9.55 -0.31 -3.92
N ALA A 21 -9.85 0.31 -5.07
CA ALA A 21 -8.82 1.01 -5.86
C ALA A 21 -8.16 2.16 -5.05
N PHE A 22 -8.88 2.91 -4.22
CA PHE A 22 -8.28 3.94 -3.35
C PHE A 22 -7.38 3.37 -2.25
N PHE A 23 -7.71 2.21 -1.68
CA PHE A 23 -6.96 1.60 -0.58
C PHE A 23 -5.87 0.62 -1.03
N VAL A 24 -6.00 0.03 -2.22
CA VAL A 24 -5.12 -1.00 -2.77
C VAL A 24 -4.26 -0.44 -3.90
N LEU A 25 -4.77 0.50 -4.71
CA LEU A 25 -4.06 1.10 -5.86
C LEU A 25 -3.77 2.61 -5.70
N GLY A 26 -4.43 3.30 -4.77
CA GLY A 26 -4.29 4.72 -4.52
C GLY A 26 -3.09 5.02 -3.63
N LEU A 27 -1.89 4.98 -4.21
CA LEU A 27 -0.77 5.87 -3.86
C LEU A 27 -0.20 5.84 -2.41
N LEU A 28 -0.61 4.89 -1.57
CA LEU A 28 -0.04 4.64 -0.23
C LEU A 28 1.50 4.58 -0.16
N PRO A 29 2.25 4.14 -1.19
CA PRO A 29 3.71 4.12 -1.13
C PRO A 29 4.41 5.38 -1.63
N PHE A 30 3.75 6.33 -2.32
CA PHE A 30 4.43 7.58 -2.69
C PHE A 30 4.76 8.44 -1.47
N CYS A 31 3.79 8.52 -0.57
CA CYS A 31 3.87 9.40 0.57
C CYS A 31 4.88 8.88 1.60
N CYS A 32 4.80 7.62 2.01
CA CYS A 32 5.77 7.04 2.96
C CYS A 32 7.23 7.21 2.50
N MET A 33 7.47 7.17 1.18
CA MET A 33 8.82 7.09 0.62
C MET A 33 9.44 8.47 0.34
N ARG A 34 8.66 9.50 -0.02
CA ARG A 34 9.17 10.88 -0.16
C ARG A 34 9.69 11.45 1.17
N LEU A 35 9.05 11.12 2.29
CA LEU A 35 9.48 11.56 3.62
C LEU A 35 10.82 10.92 4.03
N VAL A 36 11.05 9.66 3.68
CA VAL A 36 12.25 8.93 4.08
C VAL A 36 13.46 9.31 3.21
N CYS A 37 13.25 9.68 1.95
CA CYS A 37 14.34 9.91 0.97
C CYS A 37 14.75 11.38 0.75
N SER A 38 14.05 12.37 1.33
CA SER A 38 14.33 13.80 1.09
C SER A 38 15.34 14.44 2.08
N LYS A 39 16.64 14.19 1.93
CA LYS A 39 17.68 15.06 2.51
C LYS A 39 18.91 15.18 1.59
N PRO A 40 19.53 16.37 1.46
CA PRO A 40 20.81 16.50 0.78
C PRO A 40 21.91 15.79 1.55
N ARG A 41 22.79 15.15 0.77
CA ARG A 41 24.04 14.50 1.15
C ARG A 41 24.78 15.22 2.28
N VAL A 42 24.95 14.54 3.41
CA VAL A 42 26.04 14.79 4.36
C VAL A 42 26.95 13.58 4.22
N ASP A 43 28.18 13.82 3.78
CA ASP A 43 29.21 12.79 3.62
C ASP A 43 29.65 12.34 5.02
N ASP A 44 29.05 11.26 5.53
CA ASP A 44 29.64 10.49 6.62
C ASP A 44 29.80 9.05 6.10
N ASP A 45 31.06 8.68 5.86
CA ASP A 45 31.51 7.29 5.75
C ASP A 45 31.21 6.61 7.09
N ASP A 46 30.27 5.66 7.14
CA ASP A 46 30.35 4.43 7.94
C ASP A 46 29.08 3.54 7.82
N ASP A 47 29.37 2.24 7.69
CA ASP A 47 28.60 1.00 7.98
C ASP A 47 27.15 0.78 7.43
N PRO A 48 26.88 -0.32 6.68
CA PRO A 48 25.53 -0.72 6.23
C PRO A 48 24.75 -1.64 7.18
N LEU A 49 25.21 -1.86 8.41
CA LEU A 49 24.40 -2.59 9.39
C LEU A 49 23.59 -1.58 10.19
N LEU A 50 22.26 -1.74 10.27
CA LEU A 50 21.44 -0.95 11.18
C LEU A 50 21.53 -1.58 12.60
N PRO A 51 22.35 -1.06 13.54
CA PRO A 51 22.06 -1.20 14.96
C PRO A 51 20.74 -0.48 15.27
N ASN A 52 20.35 -0.33 16.53
CA ASN A 52 19.11 0.35 16.96
C ASN A 52 19.04 1.87 16.61
N GLU A 53 19.68 2.29 15.52
CA GLU A 53 19.67 3.61 14.95
C GLU A 53 18.36 3.88 14.21
N GLU A 54 18.03 5.17 14.13
CA GLU A 54 16.76 5.72 13.67
C GLU A 54 16.38 5.19 12.28
N VAL A 55 15.10 4.82 12.10
CA VAL A 55 14.61 4.34 10.80
C VAL A 55 14.44 5.53 9.84
N GLY A 56 15.51 5.82 9.10
CA GLY A 56 15.54 6.89 8.12
C GLY A 56 15.45 8.28 8.76
N GLN A 57 14.58 9.16 8.21
CA GLN A 57 14.40 10.52 8.72
C GLN A 57 13.47 10.63 9.94
N LEU A 58 12.97 9.49 10.43
CA LEU A 58 12.04 9.44 11.55
C LEU A 58 12.83 9.48 12.87
N ALA A 59 13.34 10.67 13.20
CA ALA A 59 14.06 10.91 14.44
C ALA A 59 13.26 10.37 15.64
N GLY A 60 13.88 9.52 16.46
CA GLY A 60 13.25 8.89 17.63
C GLY A 60 12.48 7.57 17.40
N LEU A 61 12.31 7.10 16.16
CA LEU A 61 11.73 5.78 15.85
C LEU A 61 12.85 4.75 15.64
N THR A 62 13.29 4.18 16.76
CA THR A 62 14.26 3.08 16.81
C THR A 62 13.58 1.75 16.48
N ARG A 63 14.35 0.78 15.97
CA ARG A 63 13.86 -0.53 15.53
C ARG A 63 13.00 -1.26 16.59
N ASP A 64 13.39 -1.18 17.85
CA ASP A 64 12.69 -1.76 19.01
C ASP A 64 11.32 -1.10 19.26
N LYS A 65 11.19 0.21 19.09
CA LYS A 65 9.89 0.93 19.14
C LYS A 65 8.98 0.56 17.99
N LEU A 66 9.58 0.25 16.86
CA LEU A 66 8.89 -0.15 15.63
C LEU A 66 8.44 -1.61 15.63
N GLU A 67 9.16 -2.46 16.37
CA GLU A 67 8.79 -3.84 16.64
C GLU A 67 7.76 -3.98 17.78
N ASP A 68 7.35 -2.87 18.42
CA ASP A 68 6.47 -2.79 19.59
C ASP A 68 5.36 -3.86 19.58
N THR A 69 5.26 -4.54 20.72
CA THR A 69 4.39 -5.68 20.99
C THR A 69 2.91 -5.29 20.99
N TYR A 70 2.58 -4.00 21.11
CA TYR A 70 1.22 -3.46 21.18
C TYR A 70 0.59 -3.18 19.81
N ARG A 71 0.85 -4.03 18.80
CA ARG A 71 0.40 -3.84 17.40
C ARG A 71 -1.11 -3.71 17.21
N SER A 72 -1.89 -4.25 18.14
CA SER A 72 -3.35 -4.27 18.12
C SER A 72 -4.01 -3.23 19.04
N GLN A 73 -3.22 -2.36 19.67
CA GLN A 73 -3.70 -1.45 20.71
C GLN A 73 -4.57 -0.35 20.12
N TRP A 74 -4.19 0.15 18.95
CA TRP A 74 -4.88 1.25 18.26
C TRP A 74 -5.88 0.74 17.23
N THR A 75 -7.08 1.34 17.22
CA THR A 75 -8.15 1.05 16.27
C THR A 75 -8.87 2.34 15.85
N ARG A 76 -9.44 2.37 14.64
CA ARG A 76 -10.32 3.47 14.20
C ARG A 76 -11.77 3.09 14.48
N ARG A 77 -12.55 4.02 15.04
CA ARG A 77 -14.02 3.89 15.15
C ARG A 77 -14.73 5.08 14.57
N CYS A 78 -15.85 4.83 13.89
CA CYS A 78 -16.74 5.86 13.39
C CYS A 78 -18.02 5.90 14.19
N HIS A 79 -18.43 7.10 14.60
CA HIS A 79 -19.70 7.38 15.26
C HIS A 79 -20.45 8.43 14.41
N GLY A 80 -21.48 7.99 13.69
CA GLY A 80 -22.13 8.83 12.68
C GLY A 80 -21.16 9.13 11.53
N SER A 81 -20.77 10.40 11.37
CA SER A 81 -19.77 10.86 10.40
C SER A 81 -18.39 11.12 11.00
N THR A 82 -18.22 10.97 12.31
CA THR A 82 -16.99 11.34 13.01
C THR A 82 -16.13 10.11 13.30
N TRP A 83 -14.87 10.16 12.89
CA TRP A 83 -13.88 9.13 13.15
C TRP A 83 -13.01 9.48 14.35
N THR A 84 -12.63 8.47 15.12
CA THR A 84 -11.80 8.61 16.32
C THR A 84 -10.80 7.46 16.43
N TRP A 85 -9.62 7.77 16.97
CA TRP A 85 -8.67 6.77 17.42
C TRP A 85 -9.10 6.20 18.78
N GLN A 86 -9.01 4.89 18.93
CA GLN A 86 -9.26 4.20 20.19
C GLN A 86 -8.05 3.32 20.53
N CYS A 87 -7.63 3.38 21.79
CA CYS A 87 -6.46 2.68 22.30
C CYS A 87 -6.88 1.75 23.44
N PHE A 88 -6.46 0.48 23.40
CA PHE A 88 -6.68 -0.46 24.51
C PHE A 88 -5.53 -1.49 24.64
N PRO A 89 -4.84 -1.56 25.82
CA PRO A 89 -5.00 -0.68 26.99
C PRO A 89 -4.65 0.77 26.68
N LEU A 90 -5.01 1.73 27.54
CA LEU A 90 -4.66 3.15 27.33
C LEU A 90 -3.13 3.32 27.28
N ALA A 91 -2.64 3.93 26.20
CA ALA A 91 -1.27 4.43 26.08
C ALA A 91 -1.26 5.97 26.04
N ASP A 92 -0.11 6.58 26.24
CA ASP A 92 0.04 8.03 26.09
C ASP A 92 -0.05 8.40 24.59
N PRO A 93 -1.05 9.19 24.15
CA PRO A 93 -1.19 9.57 22.76
C PRO A 93 0.01 10.36 22.21
N CYS A 94 0.76 11.06 23.07
CA CYS A 94 1.92 11.87 22.68
C CYS A 94 3.14 11.01 22.29
N GLU A 95 3.11 9.69 22.54
CA GLU A 95 4.15 8.77 22.11
C GLU A 95 3.95 8.23 20.69
N TYR A 96 2.76 8.42 20.11
CA TYR A 96 2.38 7.82 18.83
C TYR A 96 2.08 8.85 17.76
N MET A 97 2.58 8.59 16.56
CA MET A 97 2.39 9.47 15.41
C MET A 97 1.73 8.71 14.27
N VAL A 98 1.02 9.42 13.39
CA VAL A 98 0.48 8.87 12.15
C VAL A 98 1.06 9.64 10.98
N LEU A 99 1.41 8.92 9.92
CA LEU A 99 1.77 9.54 8.64
C LEU A 99 0.52 10.08 7.95
N SER A 100 0.56 11.36 7.58
CA SER A 100 -0.55 12.05 6.92
C SER A 100 -0.05 12.99 5.81
N ALA A 101 -0.96 13.44 4.95
CA ALA A 101 -0.74 14.46 3.95
C ALA A 101 -1.98 15.35 3.89
N ALA A 102 -1.81 16.62 3.51
CA ALA A 102 -2.93 17.55 3.39
C ALA A 102 -3.81 17.23 2.17
N SER A 103 -3.18 16.85 1.05
CA SER A 103 -3.83 16.41 -0.16
C SER A 103 -2.95 15.47 -0.99
N GLU A 104 -3.54 14.87 -2.02
CA GLU A 104 -2.83 14.03 -2.97
C GLU A 104 -1.72 14.81 -3.69
N GLY A 105 -0.48 14.37 -3.52
CA GLY A 105 0.71 15.01 -4.12
C GLY A 105 1.53 15.87 -3.16
N ASP A 106 0.96 16.22 -1.99
CA ASP A 106 1.70 16.95 -0.95
C ASP A 106 2.80 16.08 -0.32
N VAL A 107 3.81 16.75 0.21
CA VAL A 107 4.83 16.09 1.03
C VAL A 107 4.15 15.66 2.34
N PRO A 108 4.16 14.36 2.65
CA PRO A 108 3.54 13.89 3.87
C PRO A 108 4.40 14.26 5.08
N TYR A 109 3.78 14.20 6.25
CA TYR A 109 4.38 14.56 7.51
C TYR A 109 3.85 13.64 8.62
N LEU A 110 4.64 13.47 9.68
CA LEU A 110 4.14 12.85 10.89
C LEU A 110 3.32 13.86 11.68
N VAL A 111 2.18 13.40 12.20
CA VAL A 111 1.27 14.22 13.01
C VAL A 111 0.76 13.41 14.20
N GLU A 112 0.50 14.11 15.29
CA GLU A 112 -0.11 13.55 16.49
C GLU A 112 -1.51 12.98 16.20
N LEU A 113 -1.92 12.03 17.03
CA LEU A 113 -3.24 11.40 16.93
C LEU A 113 -4.37 12.39 17.21
N ALA A 114 -5.14 12.69 16.16
CA ALA A 114 -6.32 13.54 16.25
C ALA A 114 -7.53 12.93 15.52
N ALA A 115 -8.74 13.37 15.85
CA ALA A 115 -9.97 12.94 15.17
C ALA A 115 -9.91 13.17 13.64
N ALA A 116 -9.27 14.26 13.20
CA ALA A 116 -9.04 14.53 11.78
C ALA A 116 -8.24 13.39 11.11
N THR A 117 -7.11 13.01 11.71
CA THR A 117 -6.23 11.93 11.19
C THR A 117 -6.90 10.55 11.24
N ALA A 118 -7.79 10.31 12.20
CA ALA A 118 -8.54 9.06 12.29
C ALA A 118 -9.53 8.89 11.13
N GLY A 119 -10.03 10.00 10.60
CA GLY A 119 -11.01 10.06 9.52
C GLY A 119 -10.39 10.26 8.15
N GLN A 120 -9.08 10.11 8.00
CA GLN A 120 -8.39 10.32 6.73
C GLN A 120 -7.51 9.12 6.32
N THR A 121 -7.25 9.02 5.02
CA THR A 121 -6.18 8.17 4.49
C THR A 121 -4.82 8.86 4.69
N VAL A 122 -3.73 8.12 4.46
CA VAL A 122 -2.36 8.67 4.48
C VAL A 122 -2.18 9.84 3.51
N LEU A 123 -3.03 9.92 2.47
CA LEU A 123 -2.99 10.93 1.42
C LEU A 123 -3.93 12.13 1.69
N GLY A 124 -4.58 12.17 2.86
CA GLY A 124 -5.46 13.27 3.26
C GLY A 124 -6.93 13.14 2.83
N HIS A 125 -7.30 12.10 2.10
CA HIS A 125 -8.71 11.90 1.70
C HIS A 125 -9.56 11.46 2.87
N ALA A 126 -10.76 12.04 2.99
CA ALA A 126 -11.71 11.66 4.02
C ALA A 126 -12.20 10.21 3.84
N LEU A 127 -12.24 9.47 4.93
CA LEU A 127 -12.76 8.11 4.97
C LEU A 127 -14.29 8.13 4.90
N PRO A 128 -14.90 7.38 3.97
CA PRO A 128 -16.34 7.32 3.85
C PRO A 128 -16.97 6.69 5.10
N SER A 129 -17.94 7.38 5.71
CA SER A 129 -18.63 6.92 6.92
C SER A 129 -19.42 5.63 6.73
N TRP A 130 -19.93 5.38 5.51
CA TRP A 130 -20.68 4.16 5.18
C TRP A 130 -19.82 2.89 5.30
N TRP A 131 -18.49 3.00 5.22
CA TRP A 131 -17.57 1.87 5.40
C TRP A 131 -17.44 1.39 6.84
N SER A 132 -17.79 2.24 7.80
CA SER A 132 -17.58 1.96 9.22
C SER A 132 -18.27 0.71 9.72
N ARG A 133 -19.49 0.43 9.23
CA ARG A 133 -20.27 -0.74 9.64
C ARG A 133 -19.63 -2.04 9.13
N PRO A 134 -19.40 -2.23 7.80
CA PRO A 134 -18.65 -3.38 7.31
C PRO A 134 -17.30 -3.56 7.99
N LEU A 135 -16.54 -2.47 8.17
CA LEU A 135 -15.22 -2.54 8.80
C LEU A 135 -15.30 -3.06 10.25
N SER A 136 -16.27 -2.58 11.03
CA SER A 136 -16.46 -3.01 12.42
C SER A 136 -16.84 -4.48 12.52
N GLU A 137 -17.66 -4.99 11.60
CA GLU A 137 -18.04 -6.40 11.55
C GLU A 137 -16.85 -7.28 11.14
N LEU A 138 -16.15 -6.88 10.06
CA LEU A 138 -14.99 -7.60 9.55
C LEU A 138 -13.82 -7.61 10.53
N GLN A 139 -13.62 -6.56 11.31
CA GLN A 139 -12.51 -6.46 12.25
C GLN A 139 -12.49 -7.61 13.26
N ALA A 140 -13.65 -8.02 13.75
CA ALA A 140 -13.81 -9.08 14.74
C ALA A 140 -13.63 -10.51 14.16
N LEU A 141 -13.64 -10.66 12.84
CA LEU A 141 -13.53 -11.97 12.19
C LEU A 141 -12.09 -12.49 12.15
N PRO A 142 -11.87 -13.80 12.04
CA PRO A 142 -10.57 -14.37 11.70
C PRO A 142 -10.13 -13.97 10.28
N PHE A 143 -8.82 -13.98 10.02
CA PHE A 143 -8.22 -13.57 8.75
C PHE A 143 -8.85 -14.28 7.54
N SER A 144 -9.09 -15.58 7.62
CA SER A 144 -9.67 -16.37 6.52
C SER A 144 -11.03 -15.83 6.04
N LEU A 145 -11.88 -15.36 6.96
CA LEU A 145 -13.17 -14.78 6.61
C LEU A 145 -13.03 -13.35 6.06
N LYS A 146 -12.08 -12.55 6.57
CA LYS A 146 -11.78 -11.24 6.00
C LYS A 146 -11.27 -11.36 4.56
N TYR A 147 -10.39 -12.35 4.34
CA TYR A 147 -9.85 -12.65 3.02
C TYR A 147 -10.93 -13.14 2.08
N ALA A 148 -11.78 -14.08 2.50
CA ALA A 148 -12.89 -14.57 1.68
C ALA A 148 -13.87 -13.45 1.30
N TRP A 149 -14.15 -12.54 2.25
CA TRP A 149 -14.97 -11.36 1.99
C TRP A 149 -14.32 -10.44 0.95
N LEU A 150 -13.02 -10.15 1.07
CA LEU A 150 -12.28 -9.35 0.10
C LEU A 150 -12.34 -9.98 -1.30
N LEU A 151 -12.09 -11.29 -1.41
CA LEU A 151 -12.19 -12.00 -2.69
C LEU A 151 -13.60 -11.89 -3.28
N SER A 152 -14.64 -12.10 -2.47
CA SER A 152 -16.03 -11.96 -2.97
C SER A 152 -16.34 -10.56 -3.49
N TYR A 153 -15.74 -9.54 -2.87
CA TYR A 153 -15.90 -8.15 -3.26
C TYR A 153 -15.16 -7.83 -4.57
N LEU A 154 -13.86 -8.17 -4.63
CA LEU A 154 -13.06 -8.08 -5.86
C LEU A 154 -13.74 -8.85 -6.99
N ALA A 155 -14.42 -9.95 -6.64
CA ALA A 155 -15.09 -10.78 -7.60
C ALA A 155 -16.37 -10.19 -8.18
N VAL A 156 -16.96 -9.19 -7.56
CA VAL A 156 -18.09 -8.46 -8.17
C VAL A 156 -17.56 -7.35 -9.08
N GLU A 157 -16.44 -6.75 -8.70
CA GLU A 157 -15.91 -5.55 -9.36
C GLU A 157 -15.07 -5.84 -10.62
N TYR A 158 -14.28 -6.93 -10.65
CA TYR A 158 -13.17 -7.05 -11.63
C TYR A 158 -13.28 -8.21 -12.64
N HIS A 159 -14.49 -8.58 -13.07
CA HIS A 159 -14.73 -9.89 -13.69
C HIS A 159 -14.70 -10.03 -15.21
N ALA A 160 -14.64 -8.93 -15.96
CA ALA A 160 -14.95 -8.98 -17.40
C ALA A 160 -13.77 -8.68 -18.33
N ALA A 161 -12.69 -8.05 -17.85
CA ALA A 161 -11.64 -7.54 -18.72
C ALA A 161 -10.23 -7.77 -18.17
N HIS A 162 -9.27 -7.86 -19.09
CA HIS A 162 -7.88 -8.16 -18.80
C HIS A 162 -6.94 -7.09 -19.35
N ALA A 163 -5.90 -6.78 -18.59
CA ALA A 163 -4.75 -6.00 -19.06
C ALA A 163 -3.63 -6.97 -19.48
N LYS A 164 -3.26 -6.94 -20.77
CA LYS A 164 -2.19 -7.79 -21.31
C LYS A 164 -0.85 -7.06 -21.28
N LEU A 165 0.17 -7.69 -20.70
CA LEU A 165 1.56 -7.25 -20.75
C LEU A 165 2.42 -8.31 -21.46
N THR A 166 3.12 -7.88 -22.50
CA THR A 166 3.99 -8.76 -23.30
C THR A 166 5.44 -8.30 -23.17
N LEU A 167 6.32 -9.20 -22.72
CA LEU A 167 7.72 -8.88 -22.43
C LEU A 167 8.64 -10.08 -22.62
N THR A 168 9.95 -9.90 -22.44
CA THR A 168 10.94 -10.98 -22.40
C THR A 168 11.49 -11.14 -20.99
N ARG A 169 12.05 -12.31 -20.64
CA ARG A 169 12.72 -12.51 -19.34
C ARG A 169 13.82 -11.49 -19.08
N ALA A 170 14.60 -11.14 -20.11
CA ALA A 170 15.70 -10.18 -19.99
C ALA A 170 15.24 -8.75 -19.69
N THR A 171 13.99 -8.42 -20.04
CA THR A 171 13.42 -7.06 -19.90
C THR A 171 12.33 -6.99 -18.84
N ILE A 172 12.20 -8.03 -18.00
CA ILE A 172 11.08 -8.17 -17.07
C ILE A 172 11.00 -7.02 -16.08
N PHE A 173 12.14 -6.55 -15.56
CA PHE A 173 12.16 -5.43 -14.63
C PHE A 173 11.78 -4.13 -15.35
N ASP A 174 12.57 -3.70 -16.34
CA ASP A 174 12.43 -2.39 -16.96
C ASP A 174 11.07 -2.20 -17.64
N GLN A 175 10.60 -3.20 -18.40
CA GLN A 175 9.30 -3.10 -19.08
C GLN A 175 8.13 -3.15 -18.10
N SER A 176 8.23 -3.92 -17.01
CA SER A 176 7.16 -3.97 -16.02
C SER A 176 7.08 -2.68 -15.22
N MET A 177 8.21 -2.15 -14.77
CA MET A 177 8.26 -0.89 -14.02
C MET A 177 7.71 0.26 -14.89
N HIS A 178 8.11 0.31 -16.16
CA HIS A 178 7.57 1.28 -17.10
C HIS A 178 6.07 1.11 -17.35
N ALA A 179 5.60 -0.12 -17.60
CA ALA A 179 4.18 -0.40 -17.82
C ALA A 179 3.34 -0.03 -16.59
N LEU A 180 3.81 -0.36 -15.39
CA LEU A 180 3.15 0.00 -14.14
C LEU A 180 3.03 1.51 -13.96
N ASN A 181 4.06 2.28 -14.31
CA ASN A 181 4.03 3.75 -14.20
C ASN A 181 3.17 4.44 -15.26
N THR A 182 3.10 3.88 -16.46
CA THR A 182 2.39 4.49 -17.59
C THR A 182 0.94 4.04 -17.71
N ALA A 183 0.58 2.90 -17.12
CA ALA A 183 -0.78 2.37 -17.16
C ALA A 183 -1.80 3.35 -16.55
N HIS A 184 -2.94 3.49 -17.22
CA HIS A 184 -4.08 4.22 -16.67
C HIS A 184 -4.69 3.44 -15.50
N VAL A 185 -5.31 4.15 -14.54
CA VAL A 185 -5.91 3.52 -13.35
C VAL A 185 -6.90 2.43 -13.73
N ASP A 186 -7.74 2.67 -14.75
CA ASP A 186 -8.70 1.66 -15.24
C ASP A 186 -8.01 0.36 -15.70
N GLN A 187 -6.81 0.44 -16.27
CA GLN A 187 -6.04 -0.73 -16.69
C GLN A 187 -5.37 -1.45 -15.52
N LEU A 188 -4.96 -0.71 -14.48
CA LEU A 188 -4.41 -1.27 -13.25
C LEU A 188 -5.47 -2.07 -12.48
N CYS A 189 -6.74 -1.67 -12.63
CA CYS A 189 -7.91 -2.35 -12.08
C CYS A 189 -8.34 -3.61 -12.87
N LEU A 190 -7.69 -3.95 -13.99
CA LEU A 190 -8.01 -5.17 -14.74
C LEU A 190 -7.10 -6.34 -14.33
N LEU A 191 -7.64 -7.55 -14.45
CA LEU A 191 -6.88 -8.78 -14.25
C LEU A 191 -5.71 -8.88 -15.23
N THR A 192 -4.51 -9.18 -14.73
CA THR A 192 -3.29 -9.21 -15.55
C THR A 192 -3.13 -10.52 -16.32
N ILE A 193 -2.83 -10.41 -17.61
CA ILE A 193 -2.36 -11.52 -18.43
C ILE A 193 -0.93 -11.23 -18.88
N ILE A 194 0.00 -12.09 -18.50
CA ILE A 194 1.40 -11.98 -18.91
C ILE A 194 1.68 -12.90 -20.11
N SER A 195 2.43 -12.37 -21.07
CA SER A 195 2.93 -13.12 -22.22
C SER A 195 4.45 -12.96 -22.32
N LEU A 196 5.19 -14.06 -22.22
CA LEU A 196 6.63 -14.06 -22.45
C LEU A 196 6.92 -14.34 -23.93
N VAL A 197 7.61 -13.41 -24.60
CA VAL A 197 7.91 -13.52 -26.03
C VAL A 197 8.87 -14.68 -26.29
N GLY A 198 8.54 -15.52 -27.26
CA GLY A 198 9.36 -16.68 -27.62
C GLY A 198 9.13 -17.91 -26.73
N GLU A 199 8.23 -17.83 -25.76
CA GLU A 199 7.88 -18.94 -24.87
C GLU A 199 6.45 -19.41 -25.15
N SER A 200 6.26 -20.73 -25.33
CA SER A 200 4.92 -21.30 -25.39
C SER A 200 4.34 -21.37 -23.98
N ALA A 201 3.41 -20.46 -23.68
CA ALA A 201 2.64 -20.50 -22.44
C ALA A 201 1.68 -21.70 -22.47
N VAL A 202 1.97 -22.73 -21.67
CA VAL A 202 1.09 -23.90 -21.48
C VAL A 202 -0.01 -23.59 -20.45
N ASP A 203 0.29 -22.74 -19.47
CA ASP A 203 -0.62 -22.27 -18.44
C ASP A 203 -0.46 -20.76 -18.25
N ALA A 204 -1.46 -19.98 -18.67
CA ALA A 204 -1.46 -18.53 -18.53
C ALA A 204 -1.37 -18.08 -17.06
N GLY A 205 -1.96 -18.85 -16.12
CA GLY A 205 -1.89 -18.55 -14.69
C GLY A 205 -0.50 -18.79 -14.12
N GLY A 206 0.18 -19.83 -14.58
CA GLY A 206 1.58 -20.13 -14.24
C GLY A 206 2.53 -19.00 -14.65
N VAL A 207 2.38 -18.48 -15.87
CA VAL A 207 3.22 -17.37 -16.38
C VAL A 207 3.00 -16.07 -15.59
N THR A 208 1.75 -15.75 -15.22
CA THR A 208 1.47 -14.58 -14.38
C THR A 208 2.10 -14.71 -12.99
N ARG A 209 1.98 -15.88 -12.33
CA ARG A 209 2.64 -16.15 -11.03
C ARG A 209 4.15 -16.00 -11.11
N GLU A 210 4.75 -16.55 -12.17
CA GLU A 210 6.19 -16.45 -12.41
C GLU A 210 6.61 -14.99 -12.59
N TRP A 211 5.86 -14.20 -13.35
CA TRP A 211 6.15 -12.78 -13.55
C TRP A 211 6.17 -12.00 -12.24
N TYR A 212 5.14 -12.17 -11.40
CA TYR A 212 5.11 -11.54 -10.07
C TYR A 212 6.30 -11.94 -9.21
N THR A 213 6.67 -13.22 -9.25
CA THR A 213 7.84 -13.75 -8.52
C THR A 213 9.13 -13.08 -8.99
N LEU A 214 9.42 -13.13 -10.30
CA LEU A 214 10.64 -12.60 -10.87
C LEU A 214 10.75 -11.08 -10.70
N LEU A 215 9.67 -10.34 -10.94
CA LEU A 215 9.65 -8.90 -10.77
C LEU A 215 9.87 -8.51 -9.30
N THR A 216 9.22 -9.20 -8.37
CA THR A 216 9.41 -8.94 -6.93
C THR A 216 10.85 -9.19 -6.51
N MET A 217 11.43 -10.33 -6.90
CA MET A 217 12.83 -10.64 -6.59
C MET A 217 13.79 -9.59 -7.17
N ALA A 218 13.51 -9.10 -8.38
CA ALA A 218 14.30 -8.03 -8.99
C ALA A 218 14.13 -6.67 -8.29
N ILE A 219 12.96 -6.38 -7.71
CA ILE A 219 12.69 -5.14 -6.96
C ILE A 219 13.43 -5.12 -5.62
N VAL A 220 13.47 -6.25 -4.91
CA VAL A 220 14.10 -6.36 -3.59
C VAL A 220 15.59 -6.69 -3.66
N ASP A 221 16.14 -6.81 -4.87
CA ASP A 221 17.58 -6.98 -5.09
C ASP A 221 18.34 -5.75 -4.57
N GLU A 222 19.35 -5.99 -3.73
CA GLU A 222 20.16 -4.95 -3.09
C GLU A 222 20.83 -4.04 -4.13
N SER A 223 21.19 -4.57 -5.30
CA SER A 223 21.79 -3.80 -6.39
C SER A 223 20.85 -2.74 -6.97
N ARG A 224 19.53 -2.83 -6.71
CA ARG A 224 18.56 -1.78 -7.10
C ARG A 224 18.52 -0.64 -6.12
N GLY A 225 18.95 -0.83 -4.88
CA GLY A 225 18.93 0.20 -3.86
C GLY A 225 17.54 0.72 -3.49
N LEU A 226 16.47 -0.04 -3.77
CA LEU A 226 15.09 0.34 -3.44
C LEU A 226 14.69 -0.09 -2.03
N PHE A 227 15.09 -1.26 -1.58
CA PHE A 227 14.73 -1.79 -0.28
C PHE A 227 15.97 -2.26 0.47
N VAL A 228 15.89 -2.20 1.80
CA VAL A 228 16.91 -2.74 2.70
C VAL A 228 16.28 -3.79 3.60
N VAL A 229 17.04 -4.82 3.90
CA VAL A 229 16.63 -5.84 4.87
C VAL A 229 16.75 -5.24 6.27
N THR A 230 15.67 -5.27 7.05
CA THR A 230 15.63 -4.75 8.42
C THR A 230 15.82 -5.83 9.48
N ASN A 231 15.47 -7.07 9.17
CA ASN A 231 15.71 -8.22 10.04
C ASN A 231 16.25 -9.39 9.21
N HIS A 232 17.50 -9.79 9.39
CA HIS A 232 18.11 -10.87 8.60
C HIS A 232 17.47 -12.26 8.78
N PRO A 233 17.05 -12.69 9.99
CA PRO A 233 16.35 -13.96 10.20
C PRO A 233 15.00 -14.04 9.47
N ASP A 234 14.23 -12.95 9.49
CA ASP A 234 12.90 -12.92 8.88
C ASP A 234 12.93 -12.43 7.42
N GLN A 235 14.02 -11.80 6.96
CA GLN A 235 14.14 -11.15 5.66
C GLN A 235 13.01 -10.14 5.38
N SER A 236 12.67 -9.32 6.38
CA SER A 236 11.66 -8.28 6.24
C SER A 236 12.26 -6.99 5.65
N PHE A 237 11.56 -6.37 4.70
CA PHE A 237 12.07 -5.24 3.94
C PHE A 237 11.50 -3.90 4.42
N PHE A 238 12.34 -2.86 4.40
CA PHE A 238 11.94 -1.46 4.52
C PHE A 238 12.46 -0.65 3.33
N VAL A 239 11.87 0.52 3.11
CA VAL A 239 12.30 1.47 2.09
C VAL A 239 13.74 1.84 2.35
N ASN A 240 14.60 1.82 1.34
CA ASN A 240 15.98 2.24 1.51
C ASN A 240 16.06 3.77 1.72
N PRO A 241 16.42 4.27 2.91
CA PRO A 241 16.56 5.72 3.14
C PRO A 241 17.73 6.33 2.35
N LYS A 242 18.68 5.49 1.92
CA LYS A 242 19.83 5.87 1.08
C LYS A 242 19.53 5.71 -0.41
N SER A 243 18.27 5.44 -0.81
CA SER A 243 17.89 5.38 -2.22
C SER A 243 18.12 6.73 -2.89
N ASN A 244 19.04 6.77 -3.85
CA ASN A 244 19.53 8.01 -4.47
C ASN A 244 19.43 8.00 -6.00
N ASP A 245 18.84 6.96 -6.59
CA ASP A 245 18.58 6.93 -8.03
C ASP A 245 17.60 8.05 -8.40
N PRO A 246 17.88 8.86 -9.45
CA PRO A 246 17.01 9.97 -9.84
C PRO A 246 15.57 9.57 -10.15
N THR A 247 15.34 8.30 -10.52
CA THR A 247 14.04 7.72 -10.85
C THR A 247 13.42 6.93 -9.69
N HIS A 248 14.06 6.88 -8.51
CA HIS A 248 13.61 6.05 -7.40
C HIS A 248 12.16 6.30 -6.98
N LEU A 249 11.65 7.54 -7.06
CA LEU A 249 10.26 7.85 -6.72
C LEU A 249 9.29 7.20 -7.72
N ASP A 250 9.61 7.23 -9.01
CA ASP A 250 8.82 6.55 -10.04
C ASP A 250 8.93 5.03 -9.87
N GLN A 251 10.08 4.53 -9.43
CA GLN A 251 10.22 3.10 -9.15
C GLN A 251 9.35 2.69 -7.96
N TYR A 252 9.33 3.46 -6.88
CA TYR A 252 8.44 3.22 -5.74
C TYR A 252 6.95 3.36 -6.10
N GLN A 253 6.60 4.27 -7.01
CA GLN A 253 5.26 4.33 -7.59
C GLN A 253 4.87 3.01 -8.24
N ALA A 254 5.73 2.50 -9.13
CA ALA A 254 5.51 1.25 -9.83
C ALA A 254 5.38 0.09 -8.84
N VAL A 255 6.23 0.02 -7.81
CA VAL A 255 6.13 -0.99 -6.74
C VAL A 255 4.78 -0.91 -6.04
N GLY A 256 4.29 0.29 -5.73
CA GLY A 256 2.97 0.47 -5.16
C GLY A 256 1.83 -0.04 -6.02
N ARG A 257 1.88 0.30 -7.30
CA ARG A 257 0.91 -0.19 -8.29
C ARG A 257 1.00 -1.71 -8.44
N LEU A 258 2.20 -2.29 -8.36
CA LEU A 258 2.40 -3.73 -8.36
C LEU A 258 1.75 -4.40 -7.15
N LEU A 259 1.92 -3.87 -5.94
CA LEU A 259 1.28 -4.39 -4.73
C LEU A 259 -0.25 -4.38 -4.87
N GLY A 260 -0.80 -3.30 -5.40
CA GLY A 260 -2.23 -3.20 -5.61
C GLY A 260 -2.75 -4.18 -6.66
N LYS A 261 -2.02 -4.31 -7.78
CA LYS A 261 -2.34 -5.32 -8.79
C LYS A 261 -2.23 -6.74 -8.25
N ALA A 262 -1.25 -7.04 -7.40
CA ALA A 262 -1.11 -8.36 -6.80
C ALA A 262 -2.34 -8.73 -5.97
N ILE A 263 -2.95 -7.76 -5.27
CA ILE A 263 -4.20 -7.99 -4.52
C ILE A 263 -5.36 -8.27 -5.47
N ILE A 264 -5.49 -7.52 -6.57
CA ILE A 264 -6.56 -7.70 -7.57
C ILE A 264 -6.41 -9.03 -8.32
N ASP A 265 -5.19 -9.39 -8.68
CA ASP A 265 -4.86 -10.63 -9.39
C ASP A 265 -4.80 -11.85 -8.46
N GLU A 266 -5.04 -11.67 -7.16
CA GLU A 266 -4.97 -12.70 -6.12
C GLU A 266 -3.61 -13.41 -6.05
N GLN A 267 -2.54 -12.63 -6.18
CA GLN A 267 -1.16 -13.11 -6.23
C GLN A 267 -0.45 -12.89 -4.90
N VAL A 268 0.22 -13.95 -4.44
CA VAL A 268 1.09 -13.90 -3.27
C VAL A 268 2.50 -13.57 -3.74
N LEU A 269 3.08 -12.50 -3.18
CA LEU A 269 4.44 -12.07 -3.53
C LEU A 269 5.45 -12.74 -2.60
N PRO A 270 6.64 -13.15 -3.10
CA PRO A 270 7.65 -13.87 -2.32
C PRO A 270 8.50 -12.94 -1.43
N PHE A 271 7.87 -11.97 -0.75
CA PHE A 271 8.54 -11.07 0.17
C PHE A 271 7.54 -10.48 1.17
N HIS A 272 8.02 -9.82 2.21
CA HIS A 272 7.17 -9.05 3.11
C HIS A 272 7.89 -7.81 3.63
N PHE A 273 7.11 -6.78 3.88
CA PHE A 273 7.60 -5.59 4.55
C PHE A 273 7.74 -5.83 6.06
N CYS A 274 8.59 -5.04 6.71
CA CYS A 274 8.54 -4.96 8.16
C CYS A 274 7.25 -4.24 8.60
N VAL A 275 6.82 -4.53 9.82
CA VAL A 275 5.55 -4.03 10.38
C VAL A 275 5.43 -2.51 10.46
N PRO A 276 6.49 -1.74 10.74
CA PRO A 276 6.47 -0.28 10.64
C PRO A 276 5.93 0.22 9.31
N LEU A 277 6.44 -0.34 8.21
CA LEU A 277 6.03 0.05 6.87
C LEU A 277 4.57 -0.33 6.62
N PHE A 278 4.13 -1.50 7.08
CA PHE A 278 2.70 -1.86 7.02
C PHE A 278 1.82 -0.88 7.80
N LYS A 279 2.22 -0.48 9.01
CA LYS A 279 1.48 0.53 9.80
C LYS A 279 1.42 1.87 9.05
N MET A 280 2.53 2.33 8.50
CA MET A 280 2.59 3.56 7.71
C MET A 280 1.69 3.50 6.48
N LEU A 281 1.74 2.40 5.71
CA LEU A 281 0.86 2.17 4.56
C LEU A 281 -0.63 2.15 4.95
N LEU A 282 -0.97 1.65 6.13
CA LEU A 282 -2.36 1.63 6.61
C LEU A 282 -2.79 2.95 7.29
N GLY A 283 -1.86 3.91 7.45
CA GLY A 283 -2.07 5.12 8.25
C GLY A 283 -2.35 4.83 9.72
N TYR A 284 -1.80 3.73 10.25
CA TYR A 284 -1.90 3.35 11.66
C TYR A 284 -0.81 4.03 12.49
N PRO A 285 -1.04 4.20 13.81
CA PRO A 285 -0.07 4.80 14.70
C PRO A 285 1.23 3.99 14.75
N ILE A 286 2.36 4.68 14.57
CA ILE A 286 3.72 4.17 14.70
C ILE A 286 4.39 4.73 15.95
#